data_AF-A0ABD0NCP6-F1
#
_entry.id   AF-A0ABD0NCP6-F1
#
_cell.length_a   1.000
_cell.length_b   1.000
_cell.length_c   1.000
_cell.angle_alpha   90.00
_cell.angle_beta   90.00
_cell.angle_gamma   90.00
#
_symmetry.space_group_name_H-M   'P 1'
#
loop_
_entity.id
_entity.type
_entity.pdbx_description
1 polymer ?
#
loop_
_entity_poly.entity_id
_entity_poly.type
_entity_poly.pdbx_seq_one_letter_code
_entity_poly.pdbx_strand_id
1 'polypeptide(L)' 'NGTWTQLWLVSDYHEHGSLFDYLNHYSVTIEGMIKLSLSAASGLAHLHMEILGTQ' A
#
# COMPACT_ATOMS: atom_id res chain seq x y z
N ASN A 1 -14.30 -7.72 35.47
CA ASN A 1 -13.52 -8.52 34.51
C ASN A 1 -14.34 -8.81 33.27
N GLY A 2 -14.46 -7.83 32.37
CA GLY A 2 -15.08 -8.06 31.06
C GLY A 2 -14.02 -8.55 30.08
N THR A 3 -14.30 -9.65 29.38
CA THR A 3 -13.55 -10.09 28.20
C THR A 3 -14.07 -9.30 27.00
N TRP A 4 -13.24 -8.41 26.46
CA TRP A 4 -13.50 -7.64 25.24
C TRP A 4 -13.00 -8.42 24.03
N THR A 5 -13.82 -8.57 23.00
CA THR A 5 -13.42 -9.15 21.71
C THR A 5 -12.66 -8.11 20.91
N GLN A 6 -11.46 -8.46 20.46
CA GLN A 6 -10.68 -7.65 19.53
C GLN A 6 -10.80 -8.23 18.11
N LEU A 7 -10.93 -7.36 17.13
CA LEU A 7 -10.84 -7.72 15.71
C LEU A 7 -9.43 -7.39 15.24
N TRP A 8 -8.70 -8.40 14.80
CA TRP A 8 -7.33 -8.27 14.34
C TRP A 8 -7.30 -8.36 12.81
N LEU A 9 -6.64 -7.41 12.16
CA LEU A 9 -6.29 -7.48 10.75
C LEU A 9 -4.80 -7.76 10.65
N VAL A 10 -4.44 -8.91 10.09
CA VAL A 10 -3.05 -9.28 9.82
C VAL A 10 -2.77 -8.93 8.36
N SER A 11 -1.75 -8.11 8.12
CA SER A 11 -1.28 -7.71 6.79
C SER A 11 0.24 -7.79 6.71
N ASP A 12 0.77 -7.68 5.50
CA ASP A 12 2.21 -7.69 5.28
C ASP A 12 2.92 -6.51 5.94
N TYR A 13 4.09 -6.79 6.53
CA TYR A 13 4.98 -5.77 7.07
C TYR A 13 5.87 -5.20 5.97
N HIS A 14 5.93 -3.87 5.89
CA HIS A 14 6.78 -3.14 4.96
C HIS A 14 7.78 -2.30 5.76
N GLU A 15 9.07 -2.68 5.72
CA GLU A 15 10.13 -2.11 6.58
C GLU A 15 10.35 -0.59 6.40
N HIS A 16 10.05 -0.08 5.20
CA HIS A 16 10.20 1.34 4.85
C HIS A 16 9.02 2.21 5.30
N GLY A 17 7.99 1.62 5.92
CA GLY A 17 6.80 2.35 6.35
C GLY A 17 5.98 2.89 5.18
N SER A 18 5.33 4.04 5.39
CA SER A 18 4.56 4.69 4.33
C SER A 18 5.48 5.37 3.30
N LEU A 19 4.97 5.64 2.09
CA LEU A 19 5.69 6.46 1.12
C LEU A 19 6.01 7.87 1.67
N PHE A 20 5.14 8.41 2.54
CA PHE A 20 5.41 9.66 3.24
C PHE A 20 6.66 9.55 4.13
N ASP A 21 6.76 8.50 4.95
CA ASP A 21 7.92 8.28 5.82
C ASP A 21 9.20 8.11 4.99
N TYR A 22 9.13 7.31 3.93
CA TYR A 22 10.26 7.06 3.04
C TYR A 22 10.80 8.35 2.41
N LEU A 23 9.92 9.20 1.84
CA LEU A 23 10.35 10.43 1.16
C LEU A 23 10.85 11.53 2.13
N ASN A 24 10.48 11.46 3.41
CA ASN A 24 11.06 12.35 4.42
C ASN A 24 12.49 11.96 4.82
N HIS A 25 12.90 10.70 4.62
CA HIS A 25 14.22 10.19 5.02
C HIS A 25 15.20 10.06 3.84
N TYR A 26 14.69 9.87 2.63
CA TYR A 26 15.51 9.56 1.45
C TYR A 26 15.21 10.51 0.29
N SER A 27 16.26 10.94 -0.41
CA SER A 27 16.12 11.47 -1.75
C SER A 27 15.96 10.31 -2.74
N VAL A 28 15.17 10.52 -3.80
CA VAL A 28 14.92 9.51 -4.83
C VAL A 28 15.52 9.95 -6.16
N THR A 29 16.07 8.99 -6.90
CA THR A 29 16.47 9.22 -8.29
C THR A 29 15.24 9.38 -9.18
N ILE A 30 15.41 9.94 -10.37
CA ILE A 30 14.32 10.05 -11.36
C ILE A 30 13.72 8.67 -11.65
N GLU A 31 14.57 7.64 -11.82
CA GLU A 31 14.12 6.27 -12.02
C GLU A 31 13.30 5.74 -10.82
N GLY A 32 13.75 6.01 -9.59
CA GLY A 32 13.02 5.65 -8.37
C GLY A 32 11.66 6.33 -8.29
N MET A 33 11.59 7.63 -8.61
CA MET A 33 10.34 8.39 -8.64
C MET A 33 9.35 7.81 -9.67
N ILE A 34 9.83 7.44 -10.86
CA ILE A 34 9.01 6.82 -11.90
C ILE A 34 8.47 5.46 -11.41
N LYS A 35 9.31 4.64 -10.77
CA LYS A 35 8.89 3.34 -10.22
C LYS A 35 7.79 3.49 -9.17
N LEU A 36 7.96 4.41 -8.21
CA LEU A 36 6.98 4.68 -7.16
C LEU A 36 5.65 5.20 -7.73
N SER A 37 5.72 6.10 -8.72
CA SER A 37 4.53 6.66 -9.36
C SER A 37 3.78 5.60 -10.19
N LEU A 38 4.53 4.80 -10.95
CA LEU A 38 3.97 3.73 -11.78
C LEU A 38 3.27 2.68 -10.92
N SER A 39 3.91 2.20 -9.84
CA SER A 39 3.32 1.18 -8.98
C SER A 39 2.05 1.67 -8.28
N ALA A 40 2.04 2.90 -7.77
CA ALA A 40 0.86 3.50 -7.16
C ALA A 40 -0.29 3.65 -8.18
N ALA A 41 0.01 4.14 -9.39
CA ALA A 41 -0.98 4.27 -10.45
C ALA A 41 -1.53 2.92 -10.91
N SER A 42 -0.68 1.88 -11.02
CA SER A 42 -1.10 0.51 -11.34
C SER A 42 -2.00 -0.08 -10.25
N GLY A 43 -1.69 0.13 -8.98
CA GLY A 43 -2.55 -0.29 -7.87
C GLY A 43 -3.92 0.38 -7.93
N LEU A 44 -3.96 1.69 -8.20
CA LEU A 44 -5.22 2.42 -8.37
C LEU A 44 -6.00 1.94 -9.61
N ALA A 45 -5.33 1.71 -10.72
CA ALA A 45 -5.95 1.16 -11.93
C ALA A 45 -6.55 -0.24 -11.69
N HIS A 46 -5.87 -1.08 -10.90
CA HIS A 46 -6.39 -2.38 -10.49
C HIS A 46 -7.65 -2.23 -9.61
N LEU A 47 -7.65 -1.31 -8.65
CA LEU A 47 -8.83 -1.03 -7.82
C LEU A 47 -10.02 -0.48 -8.63
N HIS A 48 -9.76 0.24 -9.73
CA HIS A 48 -10.79 0.72 -10.65
C HIS A 48 -11.31 -0.33 -11.63
N MET A 49 -10.66 -1.49 -11.72
CA MET A 49 -11.12 -2.56 -12.62
C MET A 49 -12.47 -3.10 -12.15
N GLU A 50 -13.39 -3.30 -13.09
CA GLU A 50 -14.69 -3.90 -12.77
C GLU A 50 -14.49 -5.28 -12.13
N ILE A 51 -15.13 -5.50 -10.98
CA ILE A 51 -15.17 -6.82 -10.35
C ILE A 51 -16.16 -7.67 -11.13
N LEU A 52 -15.64 -8.40 -12.13
CA LEU A 52 -16.40 -9.45 -12.80
C LEU A 52 -16.52 -10.62 -11.82
N GLY A 53 -17.72 -10.84 -11.28
CA GLY A 53 -17.99 -11.97 -10.39
C GLY A 53 -17.67 -13.30 -11.07
N THR A 54 -17.13 -14.26 -10.33
CA THR A 54 -17.05 -15.66 -10.78
C THR A 54 -18.44 -16.27 -10.71
N GLN A 55 -18.96 -16.79 -11.84
CA GLN A 55 -20.18 -17.63 -11.86
C GLN A 55 -19.99 -18.90 -11.04
#